data_AF-A0A9D8JG37-F1
#
_entry.id   AF-A0A9D8JG37-F1
#
_cell.length_a   1.000
_cell.length_b   1.000
_cell.length_c   1.000
_cell.angle_alpha   90.00
_cell.angle_beta   90.00
_cell.angle_gamma   90.00
#
_symmetry.space_group_name_H-M   'P 1'
#
loop_
_entity.id
_entity.type
_entity.pdbx_description
1 polymer ?
#
loop_
_entity_poly.entity_id
_entity_poly.type
_entity_poly.pdbx_seq_one_letter_code
_entity_poly.pdbx_strand_id
1 'polypeptide(L)'
;MRQLTLVIVLLPMLAAALAGCGQSESSHPSSVEESRAHWRSLAPTCAGYPSKADCDDGDMTLFGGLICAGGESAGCALVRDAQGPEGQWWRSPRRAGGNLGQPNSFSRDMAMGVLLYLATTRDTAAAERWLTWIHANRSCSVTGPRGKCVVPGVHRFCRDDKDYRCLMTPGNWAMMG
;
A
#
# COMPACT_ATOMS: atom_id res chain seq x y z
N MET A 1 62.02 -46.97 -9.55
CA MET A 1 61.43 -45.97 -8.64
C MET A 1 60.73 -44.91 -9.47
N ARG A 2 59.49 -44.58 -9.09
CA ARG A 2 58.75 -43.32 -9.36
C ARG A 2 58.03 -43.13 -10.72
N GLN A 3 56.71 -42.94 -10.55
CA GLN A 3 55.82 -41.98 -11.19
C GLN A 3 55.36 -42.24 -12.63
N LEU A 4 54.20 -42.89 -12.80
CA LEU A 4 53.35 -42.72 -14.00
C LEU A 4 51.98 -43.42 -13.80
N THR A 5 51.18 -42.99 -12.82
CA THR A 5 49.81 -43.54 -12.63
C THR A 5 48.90 -42.58 -11.87
N LEU A 6 48.74 -41.32 -12.32
CA LEU A 6 47.79 -40.40 -11.65
C LEU A 6 47.26 -39.26 -12.55
N VAL A 7 47.04 -39.49 -13.85
CA VAL A 7 46.60 -38.40 -14.76
C VAL A 7 45.27 -38.69 -15.48
N ILE A 8 44.75 -39.91 -15.49
CA ILE A 8 43.65 -40.28 -16.41
C ILE A 8 42.24 -40.17 -15.79
N VAL A 9 42.07 -40.07 -14.47
CA VAL A 9 40.74 -40.10 -13.84
C VAL A 9 40.14 -38.71 -13.53
N LEU A 10 40.92 -37.63 -13.63
CA LEU A 10 40.45 -36.27 -13.29
C LEU A 10 39.88 -35.46 -14.48
N LEU A 11 40.04 -35.91 -15.72
CA LEU A 11 39.59 -35.14 -16.89
C LEU A 11 38.06 -35.13 -17.15
N PRO A 12 37.25 -36.18 -16.85
CA PRO A 12 35.82 -36.11 -17.14
C PRO A 12 35.00 -35.36 -16.09
N MET A 13 35.52 -35.17 -14.86
CA MET A 13 34.82 -34.37 -13.84
C MET A 13 34.96 -32.85 -14.06
N LEU A 14 36.05 -32.40 -14.67
CA LEU A 14 36.23 -30.97 -14.97
C LEU A 14 35.35 -30.49 -16.12
N ALA A 15 35.00 -31.37 -17.07
CA ALA A 15 34.11 -31.05 -18.19
C ALA A 15 32.62 -30.92 -17.77
N ALA A 16 32.17 -31.68 -16.77
CA ALA A 16 30.80 -31.58 -16.26
C ALA A 16 30.57 -30.30 -15.42
N ALA A 17 31.61 -29.75 -14.79
CA ALA A 17 31.52 -28.50 -14.04
C ALA A 17 31.41 -27.24 -14.93
N LEU A 18 31.83 -27.31 -16.20
CA LEU A 18 31.77 -26.19 -17.15
C LEU A 18 30.47 -26.12 -17.96
N ALA A 19 29.64 -27.17 -17.94
CA ALA A 19 28.36 -27.20 -18.65
C ALA A 19 27.17 -26.65 -17.83
N GLY A 20 27.35 -26.39 -16.53
CA GLY A 20 26.29 -26.00 -15.60
C GLY A 20 26.08 -24.49 -15.41
N CYS A 21 26.97 -23.64 -15.96
CA CYS A 21 26.85 -22.18 -15.86
C CYS A 21 26.30 -21.57 -17.15
N GLY A 22 25.32 -22.22 -17.78
CA GLY A 22 24.40 -21.50 -18.64
C GLY A 22 23.53 -20.61 -17.76
N GLN A 23 24.07 -19.45 -17.36
CA GLN A 23 23.24 -18.40 -16.79
C GLN A 23 22.16 -18.15 -17.83
N SER A 24 20.92 -18.55 -17.51
CA SER A 24 19.74 -18.00 -18.16
C SER A 24 19.95 -16.50 -18.10
N GLU A 25 20.31 -15.88 -19.23
CA GLU A 25 20.26 -14.43 -19.37
C GLU A 25 18.87 -14.04 -18.92
N SER A 26 18.77 -13.50 -17.71
CA SER A 26 17.55 -12.89 -17.25
C SER A 26 17.32 -11.77 -18.24
N SER A 27 16.38 -11.97 -19.16
CA SER A 27 16.04 -11.02 -20.19
C SER A 27 15.58 -9.75 -19.48
N HIS A 28 16.51 -8.83 -19.29
CA HIS A 28 16.19 -7.53 -18.75
C HIS A 28 15.18 -6.90 -19.71
N PRO A 29 14.04 -6.40 -19.21
CA PRO A 29 13.06 -5.75 -20.06
C PRO A 29 13.74 -4.59 -20.79
N SER A 30 13.60 -4.58 -22.12
CA SER A 30 14.25 -3.63 -23.02
C SER A 30 13.54 -2.27 -23.04
N SER A 31 12.34 -2.19 -22.46
CA SER A 31 11.51 -0.98 -22.36
C SER A 31 10.83 -0.84 -20.99
N VAL A 32 10.32 0.38 -20.72
CA VAL A 32 9.51 0.67 -19.53
C VAL A 32 8.21 -0.13 -19.57
N GLU A 33 7.63 -0.32 -20.75
CA GLU A 33 6.41 -1.08 -20.98
C GLU A 33 6.60 -2.57 -20.65
N GLU A 34 7.70 -3.17 -21.11
CA GLU A 34 8.05 -4.55 -20.76
C GLU A 34 8.34 -4.70 -19.27
N SER A 35 9.05 -3.73 -18.67
CA SER A 35 9.31 -3.70 -17.23
C SER A 35 8.01 -3.67 -16.44
N ARG A 36 7.08 -2.81 -16.84
CA ARG A 36 5.76 -2.65 -16.22
C ARG A 36 4.92 -3.92 -16.38
N ALA A 37 4.93 -4.55 -17.55
CA ALA A 37 4.24 -5.82 -17.78
C ALA A 37 4.81 -6.94 -16.90
N HIS A 38 6.14 -7.02 -16.78
CA HIS A 38 6.82 -7.97 -15.89
C HIS A 38 6.45 -7.76 -14.42
N TRP A 39 6.51 -6.52 -13.92
CA TRP A 39 6.15 -6.26 -12.53
C TRP A 39 4.66 -6.54 -12.26
N ARG A 40 3.77 -6.24 -13.20
CA ARG A 40 2.33 -6.57 -13.07
C ARG A 40 2.07 -8.07 -13.04
N SER A 41 2.85 -8.89 -13.75
CA SER A 41 2.66 -10.35 -13.72
C SER A 41 3.10 -10.98 -12.40
N LEU A 42 4.00 -10.32 -11.68
CA LEU A 42 4.46 -10.75 -10.35
C LEU A 42 3.65 -10.15 -9.20
N ALA A 43 3.00 -9.01 -9.43
CA ALA A 43 2.27 -8.28 -8.39
C ALA A 43 1.03 -9.06 -7.93
N PRO A 44 0.91 -9.42 -6.64
CA PRO A 44 -0.29 -10.04 -6.13
C PRO A 44 -1.49 -9.11 -6.26
N THR A 45 -2.65 -9.70 -6.55
CA THR A 45 -3.92 -8.99 -6.55
C THR A 45 -4.95 -9.74 -5.73
N CYS A 46 -5.91 -9.00 -5.18
CA CYS A 46 -7.04 -9.56 -4.47
C CYS A 46 -8.31 -8.78 -4.79
N ALA A 47 -9.36 -9.51 -5.20
CA ALA A 47 -10.62 -8.91 -5.67
C ALA A 47 -10.42 -7.83 -6.75
N GLY A 48 -9.43 -8.01 -7.62
CA GLY A 48 -9.12 -7.09 -8.72
C GLY A 48 -8.24 -5.89 -8.36
N TYR A 49 -7.79 -5.75 -7.11
CA TYR A 49 -6.90 -4.67 -6.67
C TYR A 49 -5.52 -5.18 -6.30
N PRO A 50 -4.46 -4.36 -6.47
CA PRO A 50 -3.15 -4.62 -5.86
C PRO A 50 -3.27 -5.02 -4.39
N SER A 51 -2.53 -6.05 -3.99
CA SER A 51 -2.45 -6.52 -2.60
C SER A 51 -1.05 -7.05 -2.29
N LYS A 52 -0.81 -7.39 -1.02
CA LYS A 52 0.30 -8.30 -0.68
C LYS A 52 -0.10 -9.75 -0.98
N ALA A 53 0.82 -10.69 -0.73
CA ALA A 53 0.53 -12.12 -0.70
C ALA A 53 -0.64 -12.44 0.26
N ASP A 54 -1.31 -13.56 0.02
CA ASP A 54 -2.42 -14.07 0.84
C ASP A 54 -3.57 -13.07 1.05
N CYS A 55 -3.76 -12.16 0.09
CA CYS A 55 -4.75 -11.09 0.19
C CYS A 55 -4.57 -10.21 1.45
N ASP A 56 -3.35 -10.03 1.96
CA ASP A 56 -3.10 -9.01 2.99
C ASP A 56 -3.22 -7.60 2.37
N ASP A 57 -4.14 -6.81 2.91
CA ASP A 57 -4.38 -5.44 2.45
C ASP A 57 -3.29 -4.46 2.88
N GLY A 58 -2.35 -4.84 3.76
CA GLY A 58 -1.16 -4.04 4.08
C GLY A 58 -1.49 -2.56 4.30
N ASP A 59 -0.73 -1.64 3.71
CA ASP A 59 -1.13 -0.22 3.58
C ASP A 59 -1.54 0.09 2.13
N MET A 60 -2.44 -0.72 1.55
CA MET A 60 -2.74 -0.65 0.12
C MET A 60 -3.23 0.73 -0.35
N THR A 61 -3.92 1.52 0.46
CA THR A 61 -4.28 2.90 0.09
C THR A 61 -3.05 3.82 -0.05
N LEU A 62 -1.98 3.61 0.73
CA LEU A 62 -0.70 4.32 0.52
C LEU A 62 -0.12 3.95 -0.84
N PHE A 63 0.04 2.65 -1.09
CA PHE A 63 0.65 2.17 -2.34
C PHE A 63 -0.21 2.48 -3.56
N GLY A 64 -1.54 2.46 -3.45
CA GLY A 64 -2.46 2.86 -4.50
C GLY A 64 -2.27 4.32 -4.91
N GLY A 65 -2.02 5.21 -3.95
CA GLY A 65 -1.69 6.61 -4.24
C GLY A 65 -0.39 6.76 -5.04
N LEU A 66 0.65 6.01 -4.65
CA LEU A 66 1.94 5.99 -5.38
C LEU A 66 1.78 5.43 -6.81
N ILE A 67 1.05 4.32 -6.95
CA ILE A 67 0.75 3.69 -8.24
C ILE A 67 -0.04 4.68 -9.12
N CYS A 68 -1.04 5.36 -8.56
CA CYS A 68 -1.83 6.37 -9.27
C CYS A 68 -0.95 7.53 -9.77
N ALA A 69 -0.08 8.08 -8.92
CA ALA A 69 0.86 9.13 -9.30
C ALA A 69 1.87 8.67 -10.37
N GLY A 70 2.18 7.37 -10.42
CA GLY A 70 2.98 6.74 -11.47
C GLY A 70 2.25 6.58 -12.82
N GLY A 71 1.00 7.02 -12.94
CA GLY A 71 0.20 6.95 -14.17
C GLY A 71 -0.54 5.62 -14.36
N GLU A 72 -0.65 4.80 -13.31
CA GLU A 72 -1.35 3.51 -13.34
C GLU A 72 -2.78 3.66 -12.82
N SER A 73 -3.76 3.50 -13.72
CA SER A 73 -5.18 3.67 -13.40
C SER A 73 -5.68 2.72 -12.30
N ALA A 74 -5.08 1.53 -12.19
CA ALA A 74 -5.39 0.56 -11.13
C ALA A 74 -5.12 1.12 -9.72
N GLY A 75 -4.08 1.94 -9.56
CA GLY A 75 -3.80 2.60 -8.28
C GLY A 75 -4.85 3.66 -7.94
N CYS A 76 -5.26 4.44 -8.95
CA CYS A 76 -6.29 5.45 -8.76
C CYS A 76 -7.64 4.81 -8.40
N ALA A 77 -8.01 3.73 -9.08
CA ALA A 77 -9.21 2.95 -8.76
C ALA A 77 -9.15 2.39 -7.34
N LEU A 78 -8.01 1.81 -6.93
CA LEU A 78 -7.82 1.32 -5.57
C LEU A 78 -8.11 2.40 -4.53
N VAL A 79 -7.50 3.58 -4.64
CA VAL A 79 -7.70 4.65 -3.64
C VAL A 79 -9.13 5.17 -3.68
N ARG A 80 -9.69 5.41 -4.87
CA ARG A 80 -11.09 5.86 -5.03
C ARG A 80 -12.06 4.89 -4.37
N ASP A 81 -11.93 3.60 -4.67
CA ASP A 81 -12.86 2.56 -4.25
C ASP A 81 -12.62 2.13 -2.79
N ALA A 82 -11.50 2.58 -2.18
CA ALA A 82 -11.25 2.49 -0.75
C ALA A 82 -12.00 3.56 0.07
N GLN A 83 -12.64 4.55 -0.56
CA GLN A 83 -13.51 5.48 0.16
C GLN A 83 -14.89 4.86 0.38
N GLY A 84 -15.27 4.68 1.64
CA GLY A 84 -16.61 4.22 1.99
C GLY A 84 -17.69 5.30 1.74
N PRO A 85 -18.97 4.91 1.79
CA PRO A 85 -20.09 5.82 1.51
C PRO A 85 -20.18 7.01 2.48
N GLU A 86 -19.65 6.86 3.71
CA GLU A 86 -19.61 7.93 4.71
C GLU A 86 -18.51 8.98 4.45
N GLY A 87 -17.61 8.74 3.48
CA GLY A 87 -16.43 9.59 3.23
C GLY A 87 -15.15 9.13 3.94
N GLN A 88 -15.24 8.12 4.82
CA GLN A 88 -14.08 7.48 5.43
C GLN A 88 -13.23 6.77 4.37
N TRP A 89 -11.92 6.99 4.36
CA TRP A 89 -11.01 6.10 3.65
C TRP A 89 -10.62 4.89 4.49
N TRP A 90 -10.57 3.75 3.82
CA TRP A 90 -10.16 2.47 4.36
C TRP A 90 -8.79 2.08 3.85
N ARG A 91 -8.18 1.09 4.49
CA ARG A 91 -6.88 0.55 4.13
C ARG A 91 -6.81 -0.05 2.72
N SER A 92 -7.93 -0.56 2.23
CA SER A 92 -8.14 -1.05 0.87
C SER A 92 -9.64 -1.08 0.54
N PRO A 93 -10.02 -1.22 -0.74
CA PRO A 93 -11.42 -1.36 -1.14
C PRO A 93 -12.16 -2.51 -0.45
N ARG A 94 -11.49 -3.66 -0.25
CA ARG A 94 -12.11 -4.83 0.40
C ARG A 94 -12.53 -4.58 1.84
N ARG A 95 -11.93 -3.59 2.49
CA ARG A 95 -12.24 -3.22 3.88
C ARG A 95 -13.28 -2.13 3.99
N ALA A 96 -13.65 -1.49 2.88
CA ALA A 96 -14.69 -0.48 2.84
C ALA A 96 -16.03 -1.10 3.27
N GLY A 97 -16.46 -0.79 4.49
CA GLY A 97 -17.73 -1.28 5.05
C GLY A 97 -17.64 -2.29 6.20
N GLY A 98 -16.44 -2.68 6.66
CA GLY A 98 -16.39 -3.61 7.81
C GLY A 98 -15.03 -4.02 8.38
N ASN A 99 -13.91 -3.44 7.92
CA ASN A 99 -12.53 -3.74 8.34
C ASN A 99 -12.08 -5.22 8.36
N LEU A 100 -12.93 -6.18 7.97
CA LEU A 100 -12.66 -7.61 8.00
C LEU A 100 -12.13 -8.11 9.36
N GLY A 101 -12.64 -7.56 10.47
CA GLY A 101 -12.24 -7.96 11.83
C GLY A 101 -10.84 -7.51 12.26
N GLN A 102 -10.19 -6.63 11.50
CA GLN A 102 -8.86 -6.12 11.80
C GLN A 102 -8.92 -4.96 12.82
N PRO A 103 -7.82 -4.70 13.56
CA PRO A 103 -7.86 -3.71 14.64
C PRO A 103 -7.88 -2.26 14.16
N ASN A 104 -7.28 -1.97 12.99
CA ASN A 104 -7.11 -0.60 12.49
C ASN A 104 -7.57 -0.47 11.03
N SER A 105 -8.62 0.33 10.81
CA SER A 105 -9.24 0.58 9.52
C SER A 105 -8.40 1.46 8.60
N PHE A 106 -7.55 2.30 9.20
CA PHE A 106 -6.68 3.22 8.49
C PHE A 106 -5.38 3.51 9.28
N SER A 107 -4.48 4.31 8.72
CA SER A 107 -3.24 4.77 9.34
C SER A 107 -2.88 6.16 8.81
N ARG A 108 -2.04 6.89 9.54
CA ARG A 108 -1.52 8.19 9.10
C ARG A 108 -0.75 8.11 7.78
N ASP A 109 0.00 7.03 7.54
CA ASP A 109 0.78 6.90 6.30
C ASP A 109 -0.13 6.70 5.10
N MET A 110 -1.22 5.96 5.25
CA MET A 110 -2.23 5.85 4.19
C MET A 110 -2.93 7.17 3.88
N ALA A 111 -3.01 8.10 4.83
CA ALA A 111 -3.49 9.45 4.55
C ALA A 111 -2.60 10.17 3.54
N MET A 112 -1.28 9.90 3.54
CA MET A 112 -0.38 10.45 2.52
C MET A 112 -0.69 9.91 1.12
N GLY A 113 -1.06 8.62 1.02
CA GLY A 113 -1.54 8.04 -0.25
C GLY A 113 -2.83 8.70 -0.76
N VAL A 114 -3.76 9.01 0.15
CA VAL A 114 -4.99 9.74 -0.19
C VAL A 114 -4.66 11.15 -0.67
N LEU A 115 -3.81 11.89 0.04
CA LEU A 115 -3.41 13.24 -0.38
C LEU A 115 -2.73 13.23 -1.76
N LEU A 116 -1.87 12.25 -2.01
CA LEU A 116 -1.22 12.08 -3.31
C LEU A 116 -2.24 11.75 -4.41
N TYR A 117 -3.21 10.86 -4.14
CA TYR A 117 -4.33 10.60 -5.06
C TYR A 117 -5.10 11.88 -5.37
N LEU A 118 -5.52 12.63 -4.34
CA LEU A 118 -6.29 13.87 -4.50
C LEU A 118 -5.52 14.93 -5.29
N ALA A 119 -4.22 15.08 -5.03
CA ALA A 119 -3.36 15.99 -5.79
C ALA A 119 -3.21 15.56 -7.26
N THR A 120 -3.13 14.25 -7.51
CA THR A 120 -2.97 13.68 -8.86
C THR A 120 -4.25 13.78 -9.68
N THR A 121 -5.41 13.44 -9.10
CA THR A 121 -6.68 13.31 -9.81
C THR A 121 -7.56 14.53 -9.73
N ARG A 122 -7.30 15.43 -8.77
CA ARG A 122 -8.15 16.60 -8.46
C ARG A 122 -9.60 16.21 -8.15
N ASP A 123 -9.80 15.06 -7.49
CA ASP A 123 -11.12 14.57 -7.06
C ASP A 123 -11.64 15.37 -5.85
N THR A 124 -12.11 16.59 -6.11
CA THR A 124 -12.60 17.52 -5.08
C THR A 124 -13.80 16.96 -4.32
N ALA A 125 -14.69 16.22 -4.99
CA ALA A 125 -15.84 15.61 -4.37
C ALA A 125 -15.44 14.56 -3.32
N ALA A 126 -14.44 13.72 -3.61
CA ALA A 126 -13.92 12.77 -2.61
C ALA A 126 -13.21 13.49 -1.46
N ALA A 127 -12.46 14.56 -1.73
CA ALA A 127 -11.83 15.39 -0.70
C ALA A 127 -12.86 15.99 0.26
N GLU A 128 -13.93 16.59 -0.25
CA GLU A 128 -15.01 17.19 0.54
C GLU A 128 -15.72 16.18 1.44
N ARG A 129 -16.03 14.99 0.91
CA ARG A 129 -16.61 13.89 1.71
C ARG A 129 -15.71 13.49 2.87
N TRP A 130 -14.40 13.43 2.64
CA TRP A 130 -13.45 13.03 3.69
C TRP A 130 -13.23 14.10 4.73
N LEU A 131 -13.10 15.37 4.34
CA LEU A 131 -13.00 16.47 5.30
C LEU A 131 -14.25 16.56 6.18
N THR A 132 -15.43 16.36 5.57
CA THR A 132 -16.70 16.29 6.29
C THR A 132 -16.72 15.11 7.26
N TRP A 133 -16.28 13.92 6.82
CA TRP A 133 -16.18 12.74 7.68
C TRP A 133 -15.20 12.93 8.84
N ILE A 134 -14.02 13.50 8.57
CA ILE A 134 -12.98 13.80 9.57
C ILE A 134 -13.53 14.76 10.63
N HIS A 135 -14.24 15.81 10.21
CA HIS A 135 -14.85 16.77 11.11
C HIS A 135 -15.91 16.13 12.01
N ALA A 136 -16.77 15.28 11.41
CA ALA A 136 -17.86 14.60 12.13
C ALA A 136 -17.38 13.49 13.08
N ASN A 137 -16.20 12.89 12.86
CA ASN A 137 -15.71 11.72 13.60
C ASN A 137 -14.57 12.02 14.59
N ARG A 138 -14.40 13.29 14.96
CA ARG A 138 -13.49 13.69 16.05
C ARG A 138 -13.87 12.98 17.35
N SER A 139 -12.87 12.52 18.11
CA SER A 139 -13.11 12.06 19.49
C SER A 139 -13.56 13.23 20.36
N CYS A 140 -14.12 12.97 21.54
CA CYS A 140 -14.37 14.02 22.52
C CYS A 140 -13.24 14.07 23.53
N SER A 141 -12.64 15.26 23.75
CA SER A 141 -11.60 15.45 24.76
C SER A 141 -12.18 15.75 26.14
N VAL A 142 -13.28 16.50 26.21
CA VAL A 142 -13.95 16.80 27.48
C VAL A 142 -15.45 16.56 27.32
N THR A 143 -15.95 15.61 28.08
CA THR A 143 -17.37 15.26 28.14
C THR A 143 -18.03 16.01 29.29
N GLY A 144 -19.07 16.78 28.98
CA GLY A 144 -19.88 17.50 29.95
C GLY A 144 -20.99 16.64 30.55
N PRO A 145 -21.87 17.26 31.37
CA PRO A 145 -23.07 16.59 31.89
C PRO A 145 -23.91 15.98 30.77
N ARG A 146 -24.48 14.79 31.01
CA ARG A 146 -25.29 14.00 30.05
C ARG A 146 -24.54 13.52 28.80
N GLY A 147 -23.22 13.40 28.85
CA GLY A 147 -22.44 12.83 27.75
C GLY A 147 -22.22 13.78 26.56
N LYS A 148 -22.65 15.05 26.67
CA LYS A 148 -22.45 16.04 25.59
C LYS A 148 -20.97 16.36 25.46
N CYS A 149 -20.44 16.34 24.24
CA CYS A 149 -19.08 16.79 24.01
C CYS A 149 -18.98 18.31 24.18
N VAL A 150 -18.11 18.75 25.09
CA VAL A 150 -17.87 20.17 25.38
C VAL A 150 -16.62 20.65 24.65
N VAL A 151 -15.56 19.83 24.64
CA VAL A 151 -14.32 20.12 23.92
C VAL A 151 -14.09 19.01 22.89
N PRO A 152 -14.29 19.29 21.60
CA PRO A 152 -13.97 18.35 20.53
C PRO A 152 -12.48 18.02 20.56
N GLY A 153 -12.16 16.74 20.45
CA GLY A 153 -10.80 16.25 20.41
C GLY A 153 -10.11 16.52 19.09
N VAL A 154 -8.87 16.06 19.03
CA VAL A 154 -8.01 16.14 17.84
C VAL A 154 -8.62 15.39 16.65
N HIS A 155 -8.34 15.90 15.45
CA HIS A 155 -8.79 15.26 14.22
C HIS A 155 -8.00 13.96 13.98
N ARG A 156 -8.67 12.98 13.38
CA ARG A 156 -8.13 11.64 13.15
C ARG A 156 -8.66 11.06 11.84
N PHE A 157 -7.87 10.19 11.23
CA PHE A 157 -8.20 9.56 9.95
C PHE A 157 -9.00 8.25 10.09
N CYS A 158 -9.19 7.74 11.31
CA CYS A 158 -9.97 6.52 11.59
C CYS A 158 -10.68 6.61 12.94
N ARG A 159 -11.71 5.77 13.14
CA ARG A 159 -12.47 5.69 14.40
C ARG A 159 -11.82 4.79 15.44
N ASP A 160 -11.15 3.74 14.97
CA ASP A 160 -10.61 2.62 15.73
C ASP A 160 -9.14 2.83 16.18
N ASP A 161 -8.79 4.08 16.46
CA ASP A 161 -7.44 4.45 16.87
C ASP A 161 -7.17 4.15 18.36
N LYS A 162 -6.60 2.98 18.64
CA LYS A 162 -6.19 2.59 20.00
C LYS A 162 -4.76 3.03 20.35
N ASP A 163 -3.91 3.24 19.34
CA ASP A 163 -2.47 3.45 19.49
C ASP A 163 -1.98 4.80 18.91
N TYR A 164 -2.90 5.76 18.71
CA TYR A 164 -2.62 7.09 18.13
C TYR A 164 -2.04 7.05 16.70
N ARG A 165 -2.29 5.97 15.95
CA ARG A 165 -1.82 5.77 14.57
C ARG A 165 -2.64 6.52 13.54
N CYS A 166 -3.87 6.90 13.88
CA CYS A 166 -4.74 7.67 13.02
C CYS A 166 -4.78 9.15 13.39
N LEU A 167 -4.10 9.54 14.46
CA LEU A 167 -4.01 10.92 14.89
C LEU A 167 -3.38 11.80 13.79
N MET A 168 -4.08 12.89 13.48
CA MET A 168 -3.60 13.90 12.55
C MET A 168 -2.54 14.77 13.24
N THR A 169 -1.30 14.69 12.77
CA THR A 169 -0.19 15.50 13.30
C THR A 169 -0.23 16.92 12.70
N PRO A 170 0.52 17.89 13.27
CA PRO A 170 0.66 19.22 12.67
C PRO A 170 1.14 19.18 11.21
N GLY A 171 2.03 18.24 10.87
CA GLY A 171 2.49 18.05 9.49
C GLY A 171 1.36 17.60 8.55
N ASN A 172 0.46 16.73 9.02
CA ASN A 172 -0.71 16.36 8.24
C ASN A 172 -1.67 17.52 8.01
N TRP A 173 -1.83 18.39 9.02
CA TRP A 173 -2.62 19.62 8.91
C TRP A 173 -2.07 20.56 7.85
N ALA A 174 -0.75 20.80 7.87
CA ALA A 174 -0.09 21.70 6.93
C ALA A 174 -0.21 21.23 5.48
N MET A 175 -0.37 19.92 5.22
CA MET A 175 -0.54 19.39 3.86
C MET A 175 -1.98 19.49 3.32
N MET A 176 -2.97 19.81 4.17
CA MET A 176 -4.38 19.90 3.75
C MET A 176 -4.90 21.33 3.57
N GLY A 177 -4.12 22.34 3.95
CA GLY A 177 -4.42 23.76 3.78
C GLY A 177 -3.65 24.36 2.62
#